data_AF-A0A9D6R4P3-F1
#
_entry.id   AF-A0A9D6R4P3-F1
#
_cell.length_a   1.000
_cell.length_b   1.000
_cell.length_c   1.000
_cell.angle_alpha   90.00
_cell.angle_beta   90.00
_cell.angle_gamma   90.00
#
_symmetry.space_group_name_H-M   'P 1'
#
loop_
_entity.id
_entity.type
_entity.pdbx_description
1 polymer ?
#
loop_
_entity_poly.entity_id
_entity_poly.type
_entity_poly.pdbx_seq_one_letter_code
_entity_poly.pdbx_strand_id
1 'polypeptide(L)'
;MATIIIVDRIGVNSRLEQLAREVDGTAIQMSAGYWPQPVARELNRVLGFKNELVSMKSSRIKKYLERRLSRAPLEDFIGLSDE
;
A
#
# COMPACT_ATOMS: atom_id res chain seq x y z
N MET A 1 -1.02 2.13 17.89
CA MET A 1 -0.93 0.96 16.98
C MET A 1 -1.56 1.41 15.68
N ALA A 2 -0.90 1.25 14.53
CA ALA A 2 -1.41 1.78 13.27
C ALA A 2 -2.11 0.67 12.46
N THR A 3 -3.32 0.96 11.98
CA THR A 3 -4.10 0.03 11.16
C THR A 3 -4.12 0.52 9.72
N ILE A 4 -3.71 -0.31 8.77
CA ILE A 4 -3.78 0.00 7.34
C ILE A 4 -4.81 -0.95 6.71
N ILE A 5 -5.84 -0.37 6.10
CA ILE A 5 -6.93 -1.11 5.47
C ILE A 5 -6.79 -0.93 3.95
N ILE A 6 -6.56 -2.01 3.23
CA ILE A 6 -6.40 -1.98 1.76
C ILE A 6 -7.66 -2.58 1.13
N VAL A 7 -8.29 -1.84 0.22
CA VAL A 7 -9.55 -2.24 -0.44
C VAL A 7 -9.52 -1.94 -1.94
N ASP A 8 -10.25 -2.71 -2.75
CA ASP A 8 -10.29 -2.48 -4.21
C ASP A 8 -10.91 -1.12 -4.57
N ARG A 9 -12.14 -0.86 -4.11
CA ARG A 9 -12.87 0.40 -4.33
C ARG A 9 -13.62 0.85 -3.09
N ILE A 10 -13.64 2.15 -2.83
CA ILE A 10 -14.48 2.81 -1.83
C ILE A 10 -15.65 3.45 -2.57
N GLY A 11 -16.88 3.05 -2.21
CA GLY A 11 -18.09 3.62 -2.80
C GLY A 11 -18.35 5.06 -2.36
N VAL A 12 -19.09 5.82 -3.17
CA VAL A 12 -19.39 7.26 -2.96
C VAL A 12 -20.06 7.56 -1.62
N ASN A 13 -20.78 6.59 -1.02
CA ASN A 13 -21.44 6.73 0.28
C ASN A 13 -20.85 5.79 1.35
N SER A 14 -19.63 5.29 1.12
CA SER A 14 -18.98 4.39 2.07
C SER A 14 -18.59 5.13 3.35
N ARG A 15 -18.87 4.51 4.50
CA ARG A 15 -18.40 4.98 5.81
C ARG A 15 -16.99 4.50 6.14
N LEU A 16 -16.33 3.76 5.25
CA LEU A 16 -15.05 3.11 5.53
C LEU A 16 -13.97 4.09 5.99
N GLU A 17 -13.84 5.24 5.33
CA GLU A 17 -12.84 6.25 5.71
C GLU A 17 -13.13 6.88 7.07
N GLN A 18 -14.41 7.00 7.44
CA GLN A 18 -14.80 7.48 8.76
C GLN A 18 -14.47 6.43 9.83
N LEU A 19 -14.91 5.17 9.62
CA LEU A 19 -14.67 4.06 10.53
C LEU A 19 -13.18 3.80 10.72
N ALA A 20 -12.38 3.89 9.65
CA ALA A 20 -10.93 3.76 9.74
C ALA A 20 -10.34 4.84 10.66
N ARG A 21 -10.74 6.10 10.49
CA ARG A 21 -10.29 7.21 11.35
C ARG A 21 -10.70 7.04 12.81
N GLU A 22 -11.89 6.51 13.07
CA GLU A 22 -12.37 6.24 14.44
C GLU A 22 -11.49 5.20 15.18
N VAL A 23 -10.76 4.36 14.45
CA VAL A 23 -9.83 3.36 15.01
C VAL A 23 -8.35 3.69 14.77
N ASP A 24 -8.02 4.95 14.50
CA ASP A 24 -6.66 5.41 14.14
C ASP A 24 -6.04 4.59 12.98
N GLY A 25 -6.90 4.27 12.02
CA GLY A 25 -6.57 3.53 10.82
C GLY A 25 -6.70 4.37 9.55
N THR A 26 -5.98 3.95 8.52
CA THR A 26 -5.97 4.60 7.20
C THR A 26 -6.47 3.61 6.16
N ALA A 27 -7.56 3.98 5.48
CA ALA A 27 -8.10 3.25 4.34
C ALA A 27 -7.39 3.68 3.04
N ILE A 28 -6.94 2.71 2.26
CA ILE A 28 -6.22 2.92 1.00
C ILE A 28 -6.90 2.12 -0.11
N GLN A 29 -7.29 2.82 -1.17
CA GLN A 29 -7.98 2.24 -2.32
C GLN A 29 -6.98 1.78 -3.41
N MET A 30 -7.12 0.53 -3.88
CA MET A 30 -6.23 -0.09 -4.87
C MET A 30 -6.55 0.28 -6.31
N SER A 31 -7.78 0.69 -6.64
CA SER A 31 -8.13 1.04 -8.02
C SER A 31 -7.35 2.26 -8.56
N ALA A 32 -6.61 2.97 -7.71
CA ALA A 32 -5.58 3.91 -8.13
C ALA A 32 -4.28 3.15 -8.42
N GLY A 33 -3.80 3.16 -9.66
CA GLY A 33 -2.60 2.39 -10.07
C GLY A 33 -1.29 2.68 -9.31
N TYR A 34 -1.27 3.68 -8.43
CA TYR A 34 -0.14 4.03 -7.57
C TYR A 34 -0.42 3.87 -6.07
N TRP A 35 -1.43 3.08 -5.68
CA TRP A 35 -1.79 2.78 -4.29
C TRP A 35 -0.64 2.27 -3.38
N PRO A 36 0.44 1.63 -3.86
CA PRO A 36 1.55 1.25 -2.99
C PRO A 36 2.31 2.46 -2.41
N GLN A 37 2.26 3.63 -3.06
CA GLN A 37 2.87 4.84 -2.52
C GLN A 37 2.14 5.37 -1.28
N PRO A 38 0.81 5.53 -1.27
CA PRO A 38 0.03 5.77 -0.05
C PRO A 38 0.38 4.82 1.09
N VAL A 39 0.53 3.52 0.82
CA VAL A 39 0.95 2.53 1.84
C VAL A 39 2.33 2.85 2.39
N ALA A 40 3.32 3.10 1.51
CA ALA A 40 4.67 3.43 1.94
C ALA A 40 4.73 4.73 2.77
N ARG A 41 3.93 5.74 2.41
CA ARG A 41 3.81 7.00 3.17
C ARG A 41 3.19 6.76 4.53
N GLU A 42 2.17 5.93 4.61
CA GLU A 42 1.51 5.62 5.88
C GLU A 42 2.44 4.83 6.81
N LEU A 43 3.13 3.81 6.29
CA LEU A 43 4.17 3.09 7.02
C LEU A 43 5.30 4.01 7.49
N ASN A 44 5.68 5.00 6.68
CA ASN A 44 6.67 6.00 7.08
C ASN A 44 6.15 6.88 8.23
N ARG A 45 4.91 7.36 8.13
CA ARG A 45 4.27 8.19 9.16
C ARG A 45 4.17 7.46 10.50
N VAL A 46 3.78 6.19 10.48
CA VAL A 46 3.44 5.44 11.71
C VAL A 46 4.60 4.65 12.31
N LEU A 47 5.53 4.18 11.49
CA LEU A 47 6.64 3.32 11.91
C LEU A 47 8.02 3.88 11.56
N GLY A 48 8.10 5.02 10.87
CA GLY A 48 9.36 5.54 10.34
C GLY A 48 9.92 4.68 9.20
N PHE A 49 9.11 3.80 8.58
CA PHE A 49 9.53 2.93 7.48
C PHE A 49 10.13 3.75 6.34
N LYS A 50 11.38 3.47 5.99
CA LYS A 50 12.10 4.18 4.92
C LYS A 50 11.93 3.44 3.61
N ASN A 51 11.31 4.08 2.62
CA ASN A 51 11.13 3.51 1.29
C ASN A 51 11.21 4.60 0.22
N GLU A 52 11.75 4.25 -0.94
CA GLU A 52 11.87 5.15 -2.10
C GLU A 52 10.50 5.68 -2.55
N LEU A 53 9.43 4.89 -2.39
CA LEU A 53 8.07 5.28 -2.77
C LEU A 53 7.54 6.49 -2.01
N VAL A 54 8.03 6.77 -0.79
CA VAL A 54 7.52 7.86 0.06
C VAL A 54 7.57 9.21 -0.67
N SER A 55 8.71 9.51 -1.32
CA SER A 55 9.00 10.77 -2.01
C SER A 55 9.07 10.65 -3.53
N MET A 56 8.80 9.46 -4.10
CA MET A 56 8.90 9.24 -5.54
C MET A 56 7.85 10.04 -6.33
N LYS A 57 8.27 10.71 -7.41
CA LYS A 57 7.34 11.33 -8.37
C LYS A 57 6.50 10.25 -9.06
N SER A 58 5.21 10.51 -9.24
CA SER A 58 4.26 9.55 -9.83
C SER A 58 4.70 8.99 -11.18
N SER A 59 5.35 9.80 -12.03
CA SER A 59 5.89 9.39 -13.32
C SER A 59 6.94 8.27 -13.26
N ARG A 60 7.60 8.10 -12.10
CA ARG A 60 8.62 7.05 -11.89
C ARG A 60 8.08 5.82 -11.19
N ILE A 61 6.89 5.90 -10.58
CA ILE A 61 6.33 4.83 -9.74
C ILE A 61 6.08 3.57 -10.56
N LYS A 62 5.46 3.69 -11.74
CA LYS A 62 5.18 2.54 -12.62
C LYS A 62 6.43 1.69 -12.86
N LYS A 63 7.47 2.30 -13.42
CA LYS A 63 8.75 1.64 -13.74
C LYS A 63 9.47 1.10 -12.49
N TYR A 64 9.31 1.79 -11.36
CA TYR A 64 9.84 1.31 -10.08
C TYR A 64 9.15 0.02 -9.61
N LEU A 65 7.81 0.01 -9.62
CA LEU A 65 7.02 -1.15 -9.20
C LEU A 65 7.29 -2.35 -10.10
N GLU A 66 7.28 -2.18 -11.42
CA GLU A 66 7.58 -3.27 -12.38
C GLU A 66 8.93 -3.94 -12.07
N ARG A 67 9.99 -3.14 -11.82
CA ARG A 67 11.33 -3.65 -11.49
C ARG A 67 11.40 -4.33 -10.13
N ARG A 68 10.64 -3.83 -9.14
CA ARG A 68 10.64 -4.40 -7.78
C ARG A 68 9.84 -5.69 -7.72
N LEU A 69 8.70 -5.73 -8.40
CA LEU A 69 7.82 -6.91 -8.47
C LEU A 69 8.50 -8.10 -9.14
N SER A 70 9.31 -7.88 -10.18
CA SER A 70 10.07 -8.97 -10.82
C SER A 70 11.14 -9.62 -9.93
N ARG A 71 11.42 -9.02 -8.78
CA ARG A 71 12.37 -9.53 -7.76
C ARG A 71 11.69 -9.79 -6.43
N ALA A 72 10.38 -9.56 -6.34
CA ALA A 72 9.64 -9.83 -5.12
C ALA A 72 9.54 -11.35 -5.00
N PRO A 73 9.91 -11.93 -3.85
CA PRO A 73 9.81 -13.37 -3.64
C PRO A 73 8.35 -13.72 -3.37
N LEU A 74 7.49 -13.56 -4.38
CA LEU A 74 6.04 -13.79 -4.24
C LEU A 74 5.75 -15.23 -3.83
N GLU A 75 6.59 -16.16 -4.30
CA GLU A 75 6.56 -17.58 -3.98
C GLU A 75 6.56 -17.83 -2.46
N ASP A 76 7.34 -17.03 -1.71
CA ASP A 76 7.44 -17.13 -0.24
C ASP A 76 6.13 -16.74 0.44
N PHE A 77 5.33 -15.89 -0.20
CA PHE A 77 4.04 -15.41 0.34
C PHE A 77 2.86 -16.30 -0.03
N ILE A 78 2.94 -17.00 -1.16
CA ILE A 78 1.86 -17.86 -1.67
C ILE A 78 2.08 -19.34 -1.33
N GLY A 79 3.12 -19.66 -0.55
CA GLY A 79 3.42 -21.02 -0.11
C GLY A 79 3.80 -21.94 -1.27
N LEU A 80 4.33 -21.38 -2.35
CA LEU A 80 4.89 -22.14 -3.48
C LEU A 80 6.40 -22.36 -3.35
N SER A 81 7.04 -21.72 -2.37
CA SER A 81 8.43 -21.95 -2.01
C SER A 81 8.56 -23.26 -1.24
N ASP A 82 8.52 -24.40 -1.94
CA ASP A 82 9.09 -25.68 -1.47
C ASP A 82 9.27 -26.65 -2.65
N GLU A 83 10.41 -26.53 -3.34
CA GLU A 83 11.47 -27.56 -3.54
C GLU A 83 12.81 -26.89 -3.86
#